data_AF-A0A7J8R8I8-F1
#
_entry.id   AF-A0A7J8R8I8-F1
#
_cell.length_a   1.000
_cell.length_b   1.000
_cell.length_c   1.000
_cell.angle_alpha   90.00
_cell.angle_beta   90.00
_cell.angle_gamma   90.00
#
_symmetry.space_group_name_H-M   'P 1'
#
loop_
_entity.id
_entity.type
_entity.pdbx_description
1 polymer ?
#
loop_
_entity_poly.entity_id
_entity_poly.type
_entity_poly.pdbx_seq_one_letter_code
_entity_poly.pdbx_strand_id
1 'polypeptide(L)' 'MSTAGEAACSYAALILYDDGIPITAEKIATIVKAANVSVESYWPSLFAKLFESATLRIL' A
#
# COMPACT_ATOMS: atom_id res chain seq x y z
N MET A 1 18.91 -2.61 -4.43
CA MET A 1 17.78 -2.18 -5.28
C MET A 1 16.67 -3.20 -5.10
N SER A 2 15.77 -2.96 -4.15
CA SER A 2 14.65 -3.88 -3.87
C SER A 2 13.35 -3.18 -4.25
N THR A 3 13.25 -2.79 -5.53
CA THR A 3 12.21 -1.90 -6.06
C THR A 3 10.83 -2.57 -6.19
N ALA A 4 10.78 -3.90 -6.20
CA ALA A 4 9.54 -4.65 -6.42
C ALA A 4 8.58 -4.54 -5.22
N GLY A 5 9.10 -4.55 -3.98
CA GLY A 5 8.27 -4.49 -2.79
C GLY A 5 7.67 -3.11 -2.54
N GLU A 6 8.48 -2.06 -2.73
CA GLU A 6 8.07 -0.66 -2.65
C GLU A 6 7.01 -0.35 -3.71
N ALA A 7 7.26 -0.74 -4.97
CA ALA A 7 6.31 -0.54 -6.06
C ALA A 7 5.01 -1.30 -5.84
N ALA A 8 5.06 -2.57 -5.41
CA ALA A 8 3.87 -3.37 -5.13
C ALA A 8 3.00 -2.76 -4.03
N CYS A 9 3.61 -2.27 -2.93
CA CYS A 9 2.88 -1.56 -1.88
C CYS A 9 2.27 -0.24 -2.37
N SER A 10 2.97 0.49 -3.24
CA SER A 10 2.49 1.73 -3.86
C SER A 10 1.26 1.49 -4.73
N TYR A 11 1.33 0.49 -5.63
CA TYR A 11 0.21 0.11 -6.49
C TYR A 11 -0.97 -0.43 -5.69
N ALA A 12 -0.72 -1.27 -4.67
CA ALA A 12 -1.78 -1.77 -3.79
C ALA A 12 -2.51 -0.63 -3.06
N ALA A 13 -1.79 0.39 -2.60
CA ALA A 13 -2.40 1.56 -1.97
C ALA A 13 -3.23 2.40 -2.95
N LEU A 14 -2.76 2.57 -4.19
CA LEU A 14 -3.51 3.24 -5.26
C LEU A 14 -4.81 2.50 -5.65
N ILE A 15 -4.76 1.17 -5.72
CA ILE A 15 -5.95 0.35 -6.00
C ILE A 15 -6.99 0.53 -4.89
N LEU A 16 -6.55 0.45 -3.62
CA LEU A 16 -7.44 0.66 -2.48
C LEU A 16 -8.04 2.07 -2.48
N TYR A 17 -7.27 3.08 -2.89
CA TYR A 17 -7.76 4.44 -3.04
C TYR A 17 -8.82 4.58 -4.15
N ASP A 18 -8.60 3.97 -5.32
CA ASP A 18 -9.53 4.00 -6.46
C ASP A 18 -10.87 3.34 -6.12
N ASP A 19 -10.84 2.22 -5.39
CA ASP A 19 -12.03 1.54 -4.87
C ASP A 19 -12.69 2.26 -3.67
N GLY A 20 -12.14 3.38 -3.19
CA GLY A 20 -12.64 4.11 -2.01
C GLY A 20 -12.53 3.32 -0.70
N ILE A 21 -11.65 2.31 -0.66
CA ILE A 21 -11.42 1.46 0.48
C ILE A 21 -10.31 2.07 1.37
N PRO A 22 -10.45 2.04 2.71
CA PRO A 22 -9.39 2.52 3.58
C PRO A 22 -8.08 1.76 3.37
N ILE A 23 -7.00 2.52 3.15
CA ILE A 23 -5.64 2.02 2.94
C ILE A 23 -5.06 1.59 4.29
N THR A 24 -5.20 0.30 4.64
CA THR A 24 -4.63 -0.27 5.87
C THR A 24 -3.51 -1.26 5.56
N ALA A 25 -2.61 -1.47 6.51
CA ALA A 25 -1.49 -2.39 6.36
C ALA A 25 -1.95 -3.82 6.03
N GLU A 26 -3.06 -4.28 6.61
CA GLU A 26 -3.66 -5.59 6.32
C GLU A 26 -4.18 -5.70 4.88
N LYS A 27 -4.82 -4.64 4.35
CA LYS A 27 -5.34 -4.65 2.99
C LYS A 27 -4.24 -4.60 1.95
N ILE A 28 -3.21 -3.78 2.18
CA ILE A 28 -2.00 -3.77 1.35
C ILE A 28 -1.35 -5.16 1.37
N ALA A 29 -1.15 -5.77 2.54
CA ALA A 29 -0.56 -7.10 2.65
C ALA A 29 -1.40 -8.17 1.92
N THR A 30 -2.72 -8.05 1.91
CA THR A 30 -3.62 -8.96 1.19
C THR A 30 -3.45 -8.85 -0.31
N ILE A 31 -3.41 -7.64 -0.88
CA ILE A 31 -3.20 -7.43 -2.31
C ILE A 31 -1.82 -7.93 -2.74
N VAL A 32 -0.79 -7.63 -1.95
CA VAL A 32 0.58 -8.04 -2.32
C VAL A 32 0.76 -9.56 -2.20
N LYS A 33 0.10 -10.21 -1.23
CA LYS A 33 -0.01 -11.68 -1.18
C LYS A 33 -0.77 -12.25 -2.39
N ALA A 34 -1.88 -11.61 -2.81
CA ALA A 34 -2.63 -12.03 -3.99
C ALA A 34 -1.80 -11.87 -5.28
N ALA A 35 -0.94 -10.86 -5.34
CA ALA A 35 0.02 -10.66 -6.43
C ALA A 35 1.23 -11.61 -6.37
N ASN A 36 1.30 -12.50 -5.36
CA ASN A 36 2.41 -13.42 -5.11
C ASN A 36 3.77 -12.72 -4.98
N VAL A 37 3.77 -11.48 -4.47
CA VAL A 37 4.97 -10.68 -4.24
C VAL A 37 5.33 -10.76 -2.75
N SER A 38 6.59 -11.00 -2.47
CA SER A 38 7.09 -11.00 -1.09
C SER A 38 7.48 -9.58 -0.70
N VAL A 39 6.70 -8.98 0.21
CA VAL A 39 6.98 -7.67 0.81
C VAL A 39 7.25 -7.81 2.28
N GLU A 40 8.26 -7.10 2.77
CA GLU A 40 8.53 -6.98 4.19
C GLU A 40 7.38 -6.23 4.88
N SER A 41 6.92 -6.73 6.03
CA SER A 41 5.80 -6.15 6.82
C SER A 41 6.03 -4.69 7.25
N TYR A 42 7.26 -4.20 7.10
CA TYR A 42 7.61 -2.79 7.27
C TYR A 42 6.91 -1.89 6.23
N TRP A 43 6.87 -2.29 4.96
CA TRP A 43 6.32 -1.48 3.87
C TRP A 43 4.82 -1.21 3.97
N PRO A 44 3.94 -2.22 4.18
CA PRO A 44 2.51 -1.98 4.34
C PRO A 44 2.20 -1.04 5.52
N SER A 45 2.94 -1.17 6.62
CA SER A 45 2.78 -0.35 7.82
C SER A 45 3.21 1.10 7.59
N LEU A 46 4.32 1.30 6.87
CA LEU A 46 4.82 2.61 6.48
C LEU A 46 3.82 3.31 5.54
N PHE A 47 3.33 2.61 4.52
CA PHE A 47 2.37 3.16 3.55
C PHE A 47 1.01 3.46 4.18
N ALA A 48 0.50 2.60 5.06
CA ALA A 48 -0.74 2.89 5.79
C ALA A 48 -0.63 4.19 6.59
N LYS A 49 0.48 4.40 7.29
CA LYS A 49 0.73 5.62 8.07
C LYS A 49 0.98 6.85 7.20
N LEU A 50 1.65 6.66 6.06
CA LEU A 50 1.87 7.70 5.07
C LEU A 50 0.53 8.17 4.50
N PHE A 51 -0.35 7.29 4.07
CA PHE A 51 -1.65 7.64 3.49
C PHE A 51 -2.67 8.13 4.52
N GLU A 52 -2.57 7.71 5.79
CA GLU A 52 -3.36 8.27 6.89
C GLU A 52 -3.02 9.76 7.12
N SER A 53 -1.74 10.11 7.11
CA SER A 53 -1.26 11.49 7.33
C SER A 53 -1.30 12.34 6.06
N ALA A 54 -1.01 11.74 4.91
CA ALA A 54 -0.98 12.37 3.59
C ALA A 54 -2.35 12.39 2.92
N THR A 55 -3.45 12.36 3.70
CA THR A 55 -4.82 12.70 3.26
C THR A 55 -4.71 13.64 2.08
N LEU A 56 -5.04 13.10 0.92
CA LEU A 56 -4.62 13.61 -0.37
C LEU A 56 -5.14 15.03 -0.54
N ARG A 57 -4.28 16.00 -0.23
CA ARG A 57 -4.50 17.44 -0.42
C ARG A 57 -4.34 17.83 -1.88
N ILE A 58 -4.88 17.00 -2.77
CA ILE A 58 -5.05 17.28 -4.19
C ILE A 58 -6.52 17.61 -4.44
N LEU A 59 -6.97 18.68 -3.80
CA LEU A 59 -8.04 19.53 -4.34
C LEU A 59 -7.37 20.75 -4.95
#